data_AF-A0A2S5R8S7-F1
#
_entry.id   AF-A0A2S5R8S7-F1
#
_cell.length_a   1.000
_cell.length_b   1.000
_cell.length_c   1.000
_cell.angle_alpha   90.00
_cell.angle_beta   90.00
_cell.angle_gamma   90.00
#
_symmetry.space_group_name_H-M   'P 1'
#
loop_
_entity.id
_entity.type
_entity.pdbx_description
1 polymer ?
#
loop_
_entity_poly.entity_id
_entity_poly.type
_entity_poly.pdbx_seq_one_letter_code
_entity_poly.pdbx_strand_id
1 'polypeptide(L)'
;MSITDVFSLFHVDILSIVMISLVSFMGTIVGIFSKNYMKGDALYYRFFLNIFLLIFSVIFMTISDNILIFLISWVCCNILMTQLMIHKATWKAAKASGTLAFRNFTLGFVFIVLAFFLLYRATGSFSIQYIVHHSNDSFYEIAALGMLLMSAMTQSAIWPFHLWLTSSLNSPTPVSAIMHAGIVNGGGFLLVRFAPLYFSTPKILDVIFIAGLVSALLGSVWKLMQYDVKRMLACSTMGQMGFMLVQCGLGLFGAALAHLCWHGMFKAYLFLASGGSAQETRLDLGYPPNLVCFFCALLCGAWGSYVFSIINHHQWLPLDTTLIPVGIVFITGAQLALMILRSRPIKRFLLGMTLTTVVAVLYGTNVYVFDLILSPLRLMQPNPLHPFHISLLIIMTLSWGFILFVRYSNTQSELPCWVLNIYVKMLNTSQPHPSTVTTHHNGYDLGRI
;
A
#
# COMPACT_ATOMS: atom_id res chain seq x y z
N MET A 1 21.51 -20.45 27.83
CA MET A 1 20.84 -20.46 26.51
C MET A 1 21.73 -21.26 25.58
N SER A 2 21.31 -22.47 25.23
CA SER A 2 22.02 -23.30 24.27
C SER A 2 21.92 -22.70 22.86
N ILE A 3 22.84 -23.05 21.95
CA ILE A 3 22.80 -22.57 20.55
C ILE A 3 21.45 -22.94 19.90
N THR A 4 20.89 -24.10 20.25
CA THR A 4 19.56 -24.56 19.82
C THR A 4 18.42 -23.67 20.33
N ASP A 5 18.53 -23.11 21.55
CA ASP A 5 17.53 -22.17 22.07
C ASP A 5 17.53 -20.86 21.27
N VAL A 6 18.70 -20.39 20.82
CA VAL A 6 18.81 -19.19 19.98
C VAL A 6 18.19 -19.41 18.60
N PHE A 7 18.40 -20.58 18.00
CA PHE A 7 17.75 -20.93 16.73
C PHE A 7 16.23 -21.03 16.84
N SER A 8 15.69 -21.41 18.00
CA SER A 8 14.24 -21.44 18.22
C SER A 8 13.57 -20.06 18.21
N LEU A 9 14.36 -18.97 18.31
CA LEU A 9 13.85 -17.60 18.27
C LEU A 9 13.56 -17.10 16.84
N PHE A 10 14.06 -17.81 15.82
CA PHE A 10 13.97 -17.43 14.43
C PHE A 10 13.32 -18.54 13.61
N HIS A 11 12.46 -18.16 12.66
CA HIS A 11 11.82 -19.09 11.74
C HIS A 11 11.77 -18.47 10.34
N VAL A 12 12.53 -19.07 9.43
CA VAL A 12 12.57 -18.67 8.01
C VAL A 12 11.55 -19.51 7.24
N ASP A 13 10.37 -18.95 7.05
CA ASP A 13 9.32 -19.49 6.17
C ASP A 13 9.34 -18.82 4.79
N ILE A 14 8.45 -19.27 3.91
CA ILE A 14 8.31 -18.74 2.55
C ILE A 14 7.98 -17.24 2.58
N LEU A 15 7.14 -16.80 3.51
CA LEU A 15 6.82 -15.38 3.70
C LEU A 15 8.08 -14.57 4.03
N SER A 16 8.93 -15.08 4.93
CA SER A 16 10.22 -14.45 5.26
C SER A 16 11.13 -14.36 4.03
N ILE A 17 11.22 -15.41 3.22
CA ILE A 17 12.06 -15.42 2.00
C ILE A 17 11.59 -14.36 1.00
N VAL A 18 10.27 -14.26 0.76
CA VAL A 18 9.69 -13.24 -0.14
C VAL A 18 10.03 -11.83 0.37
N MET A 19 9.86 -11.59 1.67
CA MET A 19 10.13 -10.27 2.27
C MET A 19 11.63 -9.93 2.28
N ILE A 20 12.51 -10.88 2.62
CA ILE A 20 13.97 -10.68 2.56
C ILE A 20 14.40 -10.34 1.14
N SER A 21 13.90 -11.06 0.13
CA SER A 21 14.18 -10.79 -1.28
C SER A 21 13.77 -9.36 -1.65
N LEU A 22 12.53 -8.97 -1.33
CA LEU A 22 12.02 -7.63 -1.61
C LEU A 22 12.85 -6.54 -0.93
N VAL A 23 13.09 -6.66 0.37
CA VAL A 23 13.80 -5.64 1.17
C VAL A 23 15.25 -5.54 0.72
N SER A 24 15.92 -6.66 0.42
CA SER A 24 17.30 -6.66 -0.07
C SER A 24 17.42 -6.03 -1.45
N PHE A 25 16.51 -6.38 -2.37
CA PHE A 25 16.44 -5.80 -3.71
C PHE A 25 16.24 -4.28 -3.66
N MET A 26 15.25 -3.83 -2.89
CA MET A 26 14.91 -2.41 -2.76
C MET A 26 15.99 -1.63 -2.02
N GLY A 27 16.55 -2.22 -0.95
CA GLY A 27 17.68 -1.65 -0.21
C GLY A 27 18.90 -1.43 -1.10
N THR A 28 19.18 -2.36 -2.02
CA THR A 28 20.28 -2.25 -2.99
C THR A 28 20.04 -1.11 -3.97
N ILE A 29 18.85 -1.01 -4.57
CA ILE A 29 18.49 0.07 -5.51
C ILE A 29 18.58 1.43 -4.82
N VAL A 30 17.97 1.56 -3.64
CA VAL A 30 17.98 2.81 -2.87
C VAL A 30 19.41 3.16 -2.45
N GLY A 31 20.23 2.19 -2.06
CA GLY A 31 21.63 2.40 -1.73
C GLY A 31 22.46 2.93 -2.91
N ILE A 32 22.30 2.34 -4.09
CA ILE A 32 22.98 2.79 -5.32
C ILE A 32 22.56 4.21 -5.68
N PHE A 33 21.26 4.49 -5.68
CA PHE A 33 20.74 5.84 -5.96
C PHE A 33 21.26 6.86 -4.94
N SER A 34 21.28 6.49 -3.66
CA SER A 34 21.72 7.35 -2.56
C SER A 34 23.17 7.80 -2.70
N LYS A 35 24.05 7.00 -3.32
CA LYS A 35 25.47 7.34 -3.47
C LYS A 35 25.66 8.65 -4.25
N ASN A 36 24.91 8.82 -5.32
CA ASN A 36 24.94 10.03 -6.13
C ASN A 36 24.13 11.15 -5.48
N TYR A 37 22.96 10.83 -4.94
CA TYR A 37 22.07 11.80 -4.32
C TYR A 37 22.68 12.50 -3.10
N MET A 38 23.47 11.78 -2.29
CA MET A 38 24.07 12.29 -1.05
C MET A 38 25.47 12.88 -1.26
N LYS A 39 25.97 12.97 -2.50
CA LYS A 39 27.32 13.46 -2.78
C LYS A 39 27.46 14.91 -2.29
N GLY A 40 28.44 15.15 -1.41
CA GLY A 40 28.67 16.47 -0.80
C GLY A 40 27.85 16.75 0.46
N ASP A 41 27.03 15.82 0.94
CA ASP A 41 26.34 15.98 2.22
C ASP A 41 27.28 15.69 3.40
N ALA A 42 27.40 16.63 4.34
CA ALA A 42 28.20 16.48 5.57
C ALA A 42 27.82 15.24 6.40
N LEU A 43 26.58 14.76 6.32
CA LEU A 43 26.08 13.60 7.08
C LEU A 43 26.08 12.28 6.27
N TYR A 44 26.87 12.21 5.19
CA TYR A 44 26.93 11.05 4.28
C TYR A 44 27.03 9.69 4.98
N TYR A 45 28.02 9.49 5.85
CA TYR A 45 28.23 8.18 6.51
C TYR A 45 27.10 7.80 7.47
N ARG A 46 26.55 8.77 8.21
CA ARG A 46 25.41 8.54 9.12
C ARG A 46 24.17 8.12 8.35
N PHE A 47 23.93 8.73 7.19
CA PHE A 47 22.83 8.37 6.31
C PHE A 47 22.91 6.91 5.85
N PHE A 48 24.06 6.48 5.35
CA PHE A 48 24.26 5.10 4.90
C PHE A 48 24.19 4.07 6.03
N LEU A 49 24.75 4.40 7.21
CA LEU A 49 24.65 3.55 8.39
C LEU A 49 23.19 3.38 8.82
N ASN A 50 22.40 4.45 8.82
CA ASN A 50 20.97 4.38 9.17
C ASN A 50 20.16 3.58 8.15
N ILE A 51 20.43 3.71 6.84
CA ILE A 51 19.80 2.85 5.81
C ILE A 51 20.17 1.38 6.02
N PHE A 52 21.45 1.09 6.25
CA PHE A 52 21.91 -0.28 6.47
C PHE A 52 21.25 -0.91 7.69
N LEU A 53 21.24 -0.19 8.82
CA LEU A 53 20.58 -0.64 10.04
C LEU A 53 19.07 -0.81 9.85
N LEU A 54 18.43 0.05 9.07
CA LEU A 54 17.00 -0.04 8.77
C LEU A 54 16.68 -1.32 7.99
N ILE A 55 17.46 -1.62 6.94
CA ILE A 55 17.31 -2.84 6.14
C ILE A 55 17.51 -4.07 7.04
N PHE A 56 18.56 -4.05 7.86
CA PHE A 56 18.88 -5.14 8.78
C PHE A 56 17.76 -5.36 9.81
N SER A 57 17.19 -4.28 10.39
CA SER A 57 16.09 -4.40 11.34
C SER A 57 14.82 -4.95 10.71
N VAL A 58 14.52 -4.60 9.44
CA VAL A 58 13.38 -5.18 8.72
C VAL A 58 13.61 -6.67 8.45
N ILE A 59 14.82 -7.07 8.04
CA ILE A 59 15.15 -8.49 7.85
C ILE A 59 14.98 -9.26 9.16
N PHE A 60 15.52 -8.75 10.27
CA PHE A 60 15.37 -9.38 11.60
C PHE A 60 13.91 -9.53 12.03
N MET A 61 13.08 -8.52 11.76
CA MET A 61 11.65 -8.59 12.02
C MET A 61 11.00 -9.71 11.21
N THR A 62 11.35 -9.88 9.94
CA THR A 62 10.72 -10.89 9.06
C THR A 62 11.00 -12.32 9.48
N ILE A 63 12.23 -12.61 9.92
CA ILE A 63 12.63 -13.96 10.36
C ILE A 63 12.30 -14.28 11.81
N SER A 64 11.82 -13.29 12.58
CA SER A 64 11.52 -13.51 13.99
C SER A 64 10.35 -14.47 14.18
N ASP A 65 10.57 -15.48 15.02
CA ASP A 65 9.48 -16.27 15.59
C ASP A 65 9.12 -15.77 16.99
N ASN A 66 10.08 -15.19 17.72
CA ASN A 66 9.80 -14.65 19.04
C ASN A 66 9.18 -13.25 18.98
N ILE A 67 8.03 -13.07 19.63
CA ILE A 67 7.30 -11.81 19.77
C ILE A 67 8.19 -10.65 20.27
N LEU A 68 9.10 -10.89 21.23
CA LEU A 68 9.96 -9.83 21.78
C LEU A 68 10.97 -9.34 20.75
N ILE A 69 11.54 -10.24 19.96
CA ILE A 69 12.46 -9.89 18.86
C ILE A 69 11.71 -9.12 17.77
N PHE A 70 10.50 -9.55 17.46
CA PHE A 70 9.61 -8.83 16.54
C PHE A 70 9.42 -7.38 17.02
N LEU A 71 9.05 -7.18 18.30
CA LEU A 71 8.84 -5.85 18.89
C LEU A 71 10.10 -4.97 18.88
N ILE A 72 11.25 -5.53 19.27
CA ILE A 72 12.53 -4.81 19.25
C ILE A 72 12.84 -4.37 17.82
N SER A 73 12.72 -5.28 16.86
CA SER A 73 12.98 -5.00 15.45
C SER A 73 12.01 -3.95 14.90
N TRP A 74 10.73 -4.01 15.27
CA TRP A 74 9.71 -3.03 14.89
C TRP A 74 10.04 -1.62 15.40
N VAL A 75 10.41 -1.48 16.68
CA VAL A 75 10.81 -0.20 17.26
C VAL A 75 12.09 0.33 16.61
N CYS A 76 13.08 -0.53 16.40
CA CYS A 76 14.31 -0.17 15.70
C CYS A 76 14.02 0.39 14.30
N CYS A 77 13.16 -0.28 13.53
CA CYS A 77 12.73 0.21 12.21
C CYS A 77 12.12 1.61 12.31
N ASN A 78 11.20 1.83 13.25
CA ASN A 78 10.50 3.09 13.41
C ASN A 78 11.43 4.23 13.87
N ILE A 79 12.37 3.96 14.77
CA ILE A 79 13.36 4.94 15.22
C ILE A 79 14.31 5.30 14.06
N LEU A 80 14.86 4.30 13.37
CA LEU A 80 15.79 4.53 12.26
C LEU A 80 15.12 5.29 11.12
N MET A 81 13.85 4.97 10.84
CA MET A 81 13.07 5.69 9.84
C MET A 81 12.86 7.15 10.23
N THR A 82 12.49 7.45 11.48
CA THR A 82 12.29 8.83 11.93
C THR A 82 13.61 9.62 11.92
N GLN A 83 14.74 8.99 12.25
CA GLN A 83 16.06 9.61 12.12
C GLN A 83 16.40 9.96 10.66
N LEU A 84 16.11 9.06 9.72
CA LEU A 84 16.28 9.32 8.28
C LEU A 84 15.35 10.44 7.77
N MET A 85 14.13 10.55 8.30
CA MET A 85 13.24 11.68 7.99
C MET A 85 13.78 13.01 8.50
N ILE A 86 14.46 13.02 9.66
CA ILE A 86 15.03 14.22 10.31
C ILE A 86 16.46 14.51 9.81
N HIS A 87 16.92 13.88 8.71
CA HIS A 87 18.31 13.97 8.23
C HIS A 87 18.86 15.41 8.20
N LYS A 88 18.06 16.40 7.74
CA LYS A 88 18.38 17.84 7.85
C LYS A 88 17.71 18.46 9.07
N ALA A 89 18.24 18.17 10.26
CA ALA A 89 17.65 18.61 11.54
C ALA A 89 17.57 20.13 11.73
N THR A 90 18.38 20.90 11.01
CA THR A 90 18.33 22.38 10.99
C THR A 90 17.03 22.90 10.39
N TRP A 91 16.39 22.13 9.51
CA TRP A 91 15.11 22.49 8.91
C TRP A 91 13.97 22.19 9.88
N LYS A 92 13.34 23.24 10.42
CA LYS A 92 12.22 23.13 11.35
C LYS A 92 11.10 22.21 10.83
N ALA A 93 10.81 22.28 9.53
CA ALA A 93 9.80 21.46 8.88
C ALA A 93 10.17 19.97 8.81
N ALA A 94 11.45 19.63 8.60
CA ALA A 94 11.93 18.24 8.65
C ALA A 94 11.84 17.67 10.07
N LYS A 95 12.25 18.46 11.08
CA LYS A 95 12.11 18.07 12.49
C LYS A 95 10.65 17.87 12.88
N ALA A 96 9.76 18.77 12.47
CA ALA A 96 8.33 18.65 12.73
C ALA A 96 7.72 17.39 12.08
N SER A 97 8.10 17.10 10.83
CA SER A 97 7.67 15.92 10.09
C SER A 97 8.09 14.62 10.79
N GLY A 98 9.37 14.49 11.15
CA GLY A 98 9.85 13.31 11.85
C GLY A 98 9.28 13.17 13.27
N THR A 99 9.01 14.28 13.97
CA THR A 99 8.35 14.24 15.28
C THR A 99 6.91 13.74 15.18
N LEU A 100 6.17 14.18 14.14
CA LEU A 100 4.82 13.70 13.86
C LEU A 100 4.82 12.20 13.54
N ALA A 101 5.74 11.76 12.67
CA ALA A 101 5.91 10.33 12.36
C ALA A 101 6.28 9.51 13.59
N PHE A 102 7.21 9.99 14.41
CA PHE A 102 7.59 9.32 15.65
C PHE A 102 6.39 9.14 16.59
N ARG A 103 5.59 10.19 16.80
CA ARG A 103 4.37 10.09 17.63
C ARG A 103 3.39 9.05 17.09
N ASN A 104 3.17 9.03 15.77
CA ASN A 104 2.30 8.04 15.15
C ASN A 104 2.84 6.61 15.29
N PHE A 105 4.14 6.41 15.05
CA PHE A 105 4.80 5.11 15.22
C PHE A 105 4.81 4.64 16.68
N THR A 106 4.97 5.54 17.65
CA THR A 106 4.86 5.18 19.06
C THR A 106 3.45 4.73 19.43
N LEU A 107 2.42 5.37 18.86
CA LEU A 107 1.03 4.96 19.06
C LEU A 107 0.77 3.57 18.44
N GLY A 108 1.28 3.33 17.23
CA GLY A 108 1.25 2.00 16.60
C GLY A 108 2.01 0.93 17.39
N PHE A 109 3.12 1.31 18.01
CA PHE A 109 3.90 0.42 18.88
C PHE A 109 3.13 0.03 20.14
N VAL A 110 2.41 0.96 20.78
CA VAL A 110 1.54 0.65 21.92
C VAL A 110 0.48 -0.38 21.54
N PHE A 111 -0.14 -0.26 20.36
CA PHE A 111 -1.13 -1.24 19.90
C PHE A 111 -0.56 -2.63 19.68
N ILE A 112 0.61 -2.77 19.04
CA ILE A 112 1.21 -4.10 18.82
C ILE A 112 1.71 -4.74 20.12
N VAL A 113 2.23 -3.94 21.07
CA VAL A 113 2.58 -4.43 22.41
C VAL A 113 1.34 -4.97 23.13
N LEU A 114 0.23 -4.22 23.09
CA LEU A 114 -1.03 -4.67 23.68
C LEU A 114 -1.57 -5.92 23.00
N ALA A 115 -1.49 -6.00 21.67
CA ALA A 115 -1.90 -7.18 20.91
C ALA A 115 -1.11 -8.41 21.31
N PHE A 116 0.22 -8.31 21.34
CA PHE A 116 1.08 -9.43 21.72
C PHE A 116 0.95 -9.84 23.18
N PHE A 117 0.70 -8.88 24.08
CA PHE A 117 0.35 -9.20 25.46
C PHE A 117 -0.95 -10.01 25.55
N LEU A 118 -1.97 -9.66 24.76
CA LEU A 118 -3.24 -10.40 24.71
C LEU A 118 -3.09 -11.79 24.07
N LEU A 119 -2.29 -11.94 23.00
CA LEU A 119 -1.98 -13.24 22.42
C LEU A 119 -1.21 -14.14 23.39
N TYR A 120 -0.26 -13.57 24.14
CA TYR A 120 0.43 -14.28 25.20
C TYR A 120 -0.55 -14.72 26.30
N ARG A 121 -1.51 -13.88 26.69
CA ARG A 121 -2.55 -14.25 27.66
C ARG A 121 -3.48 -15.35 27.15
N ALA A 122 -3.72 -15.41 25.84
CA ALA A 122 -4.55 -16.45 25.22
C ALA A 122 -3.84 -17.81 25.09
N THR A 123 -2.53 -17.80 24.81
CA THR A 123 -1.79 -19.01 24.40
C THR A 123 -0.69 -19.44 25.37
N GLY A 124 -0.18 -18.54 26.21
CA GLY A 124 0.95 -18.76 27.11
C GLY A 124 2.32 -18.83 26.44
N SER A 125 2.42 -18.53 25.13
CA SER A 125 3.66 -18.69 24.35
C SER A 125 4.17 -17.36 23.78
N PHE A 126 5.49 -17.25 23.61
CA PHE A 126 6.14 -16.15 22.89
C PHE A 126 6.46 -16.47 21.43
N SER A 127 6.24 -17.72 21.00
CA SER A 127 6.46 -18.17 19.61
C SER A 127 5.26 -17.79 18.75
N ILE A 128 5.52 -17.06 17.66
CA ILE A 128 4.52 -16.65 16.67
C ILE A 128 3.94 -17.88 15.98
N GLN A 129 4.76 -18.84 15.57
CA GLN A 129 4.28 -20.09 14.96
C GLN A 129 3.35 -20.85 15.91
N TYR A 130 3.70 -20.95 17.19
CA TYR A 130 2.81 -21.58 18.17
C TYR A 130 1.47 -20.85 18.27
N ILE A 131 1.49 -19.51 18.38
CA ILE A 131 0.29 -18.69 18.52
C ILE A 131 -0.64 -18.86 17.32
N VAL A 132 -0.09 -18.78 16.11
CA VAL A 132 -0.86 -18.82 14.86
C VAL A 132 -1.49 -20.21 14.62
N HIS A 133 -0.90 -21.28 15.16
CA HIS A 133 -1.42 -22.65 15.06
C HIS A 133 -2.36 -23.07 16.21
N HIS A 134 -2.46 -22.29 17.29
CA HIS A 134 -3.28 -22.61 18.46
C HIS A 134 -4.38 -21.56 18.68
N SER A 135 -5.13 -21.23 17.61
CA SER A 135 -6.31 -20.37 17.69
C SER A 135 -7.36 -21.01 18.58
N ASN A 136 -7.87 -20.25 19.56
CA ASN A 136 -8.87 -20.71 20.51
C ASN A 136 -10.14 -19.84 20.50
N ASP A 137 -10.26 -18.91 19.54
CA ASP A 137 -11.39 -17.96 19.38
C ASP A 137 -11.77 -17.23 20.68
N SER A 138 -10.79 -17.05 21.56
CA SER A 138 -10.99 -16.43 22.86
C SER A 138 -11.24 -14.93 22.73
N PHE A 139 -11.88 -14.32 23.74
CA PHE A 139 -12.02 -12.86 23.80
C PHE A 139 -10.67 -12.13 23.67
N TYR A 140 -9.62 -12.68 24.28
CA TYR A 140 -8.27 -12.12 24.20
C TYR A 140 -7.71 -12.15 22.78
N GLU A 141 -7.97 -13.22 22.03
CA GLU A 141 -7.53 -13.37 20.64
C GLU A 141 -8.23 -12.35 19.72
N ILE A 142 -9.55 -12.25 19.80
CA ILE A 142 -10.35 -11.28 19.03
C ILE A 142 -9.88 -9.84 19.35
N ALA A 143 -9.69 -9.52 20.63
CA ALA A 143 -9.18 -8.23 21.05
C ALA A 143 -7.75 -7.97 20.52
N ALA A 144 -6.89 -8.99 20.52
CA ALA A 144 -5.54 -8.89 19.98
C ALA A 144 -5.54 -8.60 18.48
N LEU A 145 -6.38 -9.30 17.70
CA LEU A 145 -6.50 -9.10 16.25
C LEU A 145 -6.98 -7.68 15.90
N GLY A 146 -7.88 -7.12 16.70
CA GLY A 146 -8.27 -5.70 16.60
C GLY A 146 -7.11 -4.75 16.88
N MET A 147 -6.28 -5.04 17.89
CA MET A 147 -5.09 -4.22 18.19
C MET A 147 -3.97 -4.37 17.14
N LEU A 148 -3.79 -5.57 16.57
CA LEU A 148 -2.91 -5.78 15.41
C LEU A 148 -3.37 -4.95 14.21
N LEU A 149 -4.68 -4.92 13.95
CA LEU A 149 -5.25 -4.08 12.90
C LEU A 149 -4.96 -2.60 13.16
N MET A 150 -5.18 -2.11 14.37
CA MET A 150 -4.88 -0.72 14.73
C MET A 150 -3.39 -0.38 14.53
N SER A 151 -2.48 -1.30 14.91
CA SER A 151 -1.06 -1.14 14.63
C SER A 151 -0.77 -1.11 13.12
N ALA A 152 -1.32 -2.04 12.35
CA ALA A 152 -1.16 -2.10 10.90
C ALA A 152 -1.68 -0.82 10.21
N MET A 153 -2.82 -0.27 10.67
CA MET A 153 -3.39 0.97 10.18
C MET A 153 -2.48 2.16 10.43
N THR A 154 -1.91 2.27 11.64
CA THR A 154 -0.98 3.36 11.98
C THR A 154 0.30 3.30 11.14
N GLN A 155 0.88 2.11 10.98
CA GLN A 155 2.11 1.89 10.22
C GLN A 155 1.92 2.10 8.72
N SER A 156 0.76 1.71 8.18
CA SER A 156 0.48 1.79 6.72
C SER A 156 -0.23 3.09 6.32
N ALA A 157 -0.32 4.06 7.24
CA ALA A 157 -0.96 5.36 7.02
C ALA A 157 -2.44 5.27 6.58
N ILE A 158 -3.15 4.26 7.07
CA ILE A 158 -4.58 4.05 6.79
C ILE A 158 -5.38 5.10 7.55
N TRP A 159 -6.45 5.61 6.92
CA TRP A 159 -7.34 6.56 7.59
C TRP A 159 -7.84 6.00 8.94
N PRO A 160 -7.76 6.76 10.06
CA PRO A 160 -7.42 8.19 10.17
C PRO A 160 -5.93 8.53 10.36
N PHE A 161 -5.02 7.54 10.45
CA PHE A 161 -3.59 7.69 10.76
C PHE A 161 -2.69 8.09 9.56
N HIS A 162 -3.22 8.84 8.60
CA HIS A 162 -2.54 9.15 7.33
C HIS A 162 -1.59 10.36 7.41
N LEU A 163 -1.79 11.24 8.40
CA LEU A 163 -1.20 12.58 8.43
C LEU A 163 0.34 12.56 8.48
N TRP A 164 0.94 11.56 9.12
CA TRP A 164 2.40 11.45 9.18
C TRP A 164 3.00 11.21 7.80
N LEU A 165 2.33 10.43 6.95
CA LEU A 165 2.79 10.10 5.60
C LEU A 165 2.61 11.28 4.65
N THR A 166 1.46 11.96 4.69
CA THR A 166 1.25 13.17 3.85
C THR A 166 2.20 14.31 4.24
N SER A 167 2.65 14.34 5.50
CA SER A 167 3.61 15.32 6.04
C SER A 167 5.09 14.93 5.87
N SER A 168 5.40 13.80 5.22
CA SER A 168 6.77 13.25 5.08
C SER A 168 7.63 13.92 4.00
N LEU A 169 7.12 14.96 3.35
CA LEU A 169 7.64 15.53 2.10
C LEU A 169 9.08 16.07 2.17
N ASN A 170 9.51 16.50 3.36
CA ASN A 170 10.84 17.05 3.61
C ASN A 170 11.94 15.99 3.70
N SER A 171 11.57 14.71 3.70
CA SER A 171 12.53 13.62 3.73
C SER A 171 13.36 13.59 2.43
N PRO A 172 14.65 13.21 2.48
CA PRO A 172 15.43 12.97 1.28
C PRO A 172 14.72 12.00 0.33
N THR A 173 14.82 12.20 -0.98
CA THR A 173 14.13 11.35 -1.97
C THR A 173 14.40 9.84 -1.81
N PRO A 174 15.63 9.36 -1.51
CA PRO A 174 15.85 7.94 -1.25
C PRO A 174 15.15 7.46 0.03
N VAL A 175 14.98 8.32 1.03
CA VAL A 175 14.25 8.02 2.28
C VAL A 175 12.76 7.89 1.99
N SER A 176 12.18 8.76 1.16
CA SER A 176 10.80 8.58 0.70
C SER A 176 10.63 7.25 -0.07
N ALA A 177 11.56 6.91 -0.95
CA ALA A 177 11.49 5.65 -1.69
C ALA A 177 11.44 4.42 -0.75
N ILE A 178 12.34 4.32 0.24
CA ILE A 178 12.33 3.20 1.20
C ILE A 178 11.16 3.26 2.19
N MET A 179 10.66 4.45 2.53
CA MET A 179 9.47 4.63 3.36
C MET A 179 8.25 4.00 2.69
N HIS A 180 7.98 4.39 1.45
CA HIS A 180 6.80 3.96 0.69
C HIS A 180 6.91 2.52 0.18
N ALA A 181 8.12 2.00 0.00
CA ALA A 181 8.37 0.63 -0.44
C ALA A 181 8.60 -0.37 0.70
N GLY A 182 8.91 0.11 1.92
CA GLY A 182 9.32 -0.73 3.04
C GLY A 182 8.47 -0.46 4.27
N ILE A 183 8.67 0.67 4.93
CA ILE A 183 8.04 0.96 6.23
C ILE A 183 6.51 0.92 6.18
N VAL A 184 5.91 1.51 5.15
CA VAL A 184 4.44 1.51 4.98
C VAL A 184 3.92 0.08 4.71
N ASN A 185 4.72 -0.78 4.07
CA ASN A 185 4.37 -2.19 3.83
C ASN A 185 4.34 -3.01 5.14
N GLY A 186 4.96 -2.52 6.22
CA GLY A 186 5.07 -3.25 7.50
C GLY A 186 3.73 -3.64 8.12
N GLY A 187 2.68 -2.81 7.96
CA GLY A 187 1.35 -3.18 8.45
C GLY A 187 0.69 -4.27 7.62
N GLY A 188 0.90 -4.29 6.29
CA GLY A 188 0.47 -5.40 5.43
C GLY A 188 1.16 -6.71 5.80
N PHE A 189 2.48 -6.66 5.98
CA PHE A 189 3.25 -7.81 6.44
C PHE A 189 2.76 -8.35 7.79
N LEU A 190 2.45 -7.46 8.75
CA LEU A 190 1.90 -7.85 10.04
C LEU A 190 0.58 -8.61 9.89
N LEU A 191 -0.35 -8.10 9.07
CA LEU A 191 -1.64 -8.77 8.82
C LEU A 191 -1.46 -10.13 8.13
N VAL A 192 -0.54 -10.23 7.16
CA VAL A 192 -0.25 -11.49 6.46
C VAL A 192 0.40 -12.52 7.38
N ARG A 193 1.32 -12.12 8.28
CA ARG A 193 1.99 -13.02 9.22
C ARG A 193 1.02 -13.68 10.20
N PHE A 194 -0.03 -12.96 10.60
CA PHE A 194 -1.08 -13.45 11.50
C PHE A 194 -2.37 -13.87 10.76
N ALA A 195 -2.33 -13.99 9.42
CA ALA A 195 -3.48 -14.33 8.58
C ALA A 195 -4.29 -15.55 9.08
N PRO A 196 -3.67 -16.66 9.55
CA PRO A 196 -4.45 -17.82 9.97
C PRO A 196 -5.42 -17.55 11.13
N LEU A 197 -5.11 -16.59 12.02
CA LEU A 197 -6.01 -16.17 13.10
C LEU A 197 -7.20 -15.33 12.61
N TYR A 198 -7.04 -14.63 11.48
CA TYR A 198 -8.13 -13.84 10.90
C TYR A 198 -9.17 -14.72 10.20
N PHE A 199 -8.79 -15.92 9.73
CA PHE A 199 -9.73 -16.83 9.08
C PHE A 199 -10.79 -17.40 10.04
N SER A 200 -10.50 -17.52 11.34
CA SER A 200 -11.49 -17.93 12.33
C SER A 200 -12.40 -16.79 12.80
N THR A 201 -12.09 -15.53 12.43
CA THR A 201 -12.77 -14.33 12.93
C THR A 201 -13.34 -13.45 11.80
N PRO A 202 -14.40 -13.89 11.09
CA PRO A 202 -14.92 -13.21 9.90
C PRO A 202 -15.35 -11.75 10.15
N LYS A 203 -15.84 -11.44 11.35
CA LYS A 203 -16.20 -10.07 11.73
C LYS A 203 -15.02 -9.10 11.65
N ILE A 204 -13.80 -9.56 11.94
CA ILE A 204 -12.61 -8.69 11.88
C ILE A 204 -12.22 -8.47 10.43
N LEU A 205 -12.34 -9.48 9.56
CA LEU A 205 -12.13 -9.34 8.12
C LEU A 205 -13.04 -8.25 7.52
N ASP A 206 -14.32 -8.18 7.92
CA ASP A 206 -15.23 -7.11 7.52
C ASP A 206 -14.75 -5.72 7.95
N VAL A 207 -14.23 -5.60 9.17
CA VAL A 207 -13.67 -4.33 9.68
C VAL A 207 -12.42 -3.93 8.89
N ILE A 208 -11.53 -4.89 8.59
CA ILE A 208 -10.35 -4.67 7.75
C ILE A 208 -10.78 -4.19 6.36
N PHE A 209 -11.78 -4.85 5.77
CA PHE A 209 -12.33 -4.51 4.46
C PHE A 209 -12.88 -3.08 4.43
N ILE A 210 -13.70 -2.70 5.41
CA ILE A 210 -14.29 -1.35 5.49
C ILE A 210 -13.21 -0.29 5.68
N ALA A 211 -12.27 -0.51 6.60
CA ALA A 211 -11.15 0.42 6.85
C ALA A 211 -10.28 0.60 5.60
N GLY A 212 -9.97 -0.50 4.91
CA GLY A 212 -9.25 -0.50 3.64
C GLY A 212 -10.00 0.27 2.55
N LEU A 213 -11.30 0.01 2.39
CA LEU A 213 -12.15 0.65 1.39
C LEU A 213 -12.23 2.16 1.58
N VAL A 214 -12.49 2.62 2.80
CA VAL A 214 -12.52 4.05 3.13
C VAL A 214 -11.18 4.70 2.80
N SER A 215 -10.06 4.09 3.19
CA SER A 215 -8.72 4.62 2.91
C SER A 215 -8.38 4.62 1.42
N ALA A 216 -8.80 3.58 0.68
CA ALA A 216 -8.60 3.48 -0.77
C ALA A 216 -9.32 4.60 -1.52
N LEU A 217 -10.57 4.88 -1.17
CA LEU A 217 -11.37 5.95 -1.76
C LEU A 217 -10.83 7.33 -1.40
N LEU A 218 -10.57 7.59 -0.11
CA LEU A 218 -10.02 8.87 0.35
C LEU A 218 -8.65 9.15 -0.29
N GLY A 219 -7.73 8.18 -0.28
CA GLY A 219 -6.42 8.33 -0.92
C GLY A 219 -6.52 8.62 -2.41
N SER A 220 -7.46 7.97 -3.12
CA SER A 220 -7.69 8.19 -4.55
C SER A 220 -8.24 9.57 -4.86
N VAL A 221 -9.22 10.05 -4.07
CA VAL A 221 -9.80 11.40 -4.22
C VAL A 221 -8.76 12.45 -3.87
N TRP A 222 -8.11 12.35 -2.71
CA TRP A 222 -7.11 13.31 -2.25
C TRP A 222 -5.92 13.42 -3.19
N LYS A 223 -5.50 12.31 -3.84
CA LYS A 223 -4.46 12.33 -4.87
C LYS A 223 -4.77 13.34 -5.98
N LEU A 224 -6.02 13.39 -6.45
CA LEU A 224 -6.44 14.29 -7.54
C LEU A 224 -6.42 15.76 -7.12
N MET A 225 -6.44 16.04 -5.82
CA MET A 225 -6.49 17.37 -5.23
C MET A 225 -5.09 17.92 -4.90
N GLN A 226 -4.04 17.10 -5.00
CA GLN A 226 -2.67 17.53 -4.71
C GLN A 226 -2.02 18.23 -5.90
N TYR A 227 -1.37 19.36 -5.65
CA TYR A 227 -0.55 20.06 -6.64
C TYR A 227 0.91 19.58 -6.67
N ASP A 228 1.43 19.08 -5.54
CA ASP A 228 2.80 18.59 -5.42
C ASP A 228 2.91 17.11 -5.80
N VAL A 229 3.92 16.76 -6.60
CA VAL A 229 4.20 15.37 -7.02
C VAL A 229 4.40 14.45 -5.81
N LYS A 230 5.22 14.84 -4.82
CA LYS A 230 5.45 14.02 -3.62
C LYS A 230 4.18 13.81 -2.79
N ARG A 231 3.32 14.82 -2.65
CA ARG A 231 2.02 14.70 -1.94
C ARG A 231 1.07 13.78 -2.70
N MET A 232 0.99 13.95 -4.02
CA MET A 232 0.21 13.09 -4.89
C MET A 232 0.66 11.63 -4.76
N LEU A 233 1.98 11.39 -4.76
CA LEU A 233 2.55 10.06 -4.54
C LEU A 233 2.25 9.51 -3.13
N ALA A 234 2.26 10.35 -2.10
CA ALA A 234 1.88 9.94 -0.75
C ALA A 234 0.39 9.56 -0.64
N CYS A 235 -0.53 10.38 -1.14
CA CYS A 235 -1.96 10.07 -1.19
C CYS A 235 -2.25 8.80 -2.00
N SER A 236 -1.54 8.62 -3.12
CA SER A 236 -1.67 7.40 -3.91
C SER A 236 -1.14 6.17 -3.18
N THR A 237 -0.16 6.31 -2.27
CA THR A 237 0.31 5.22 -1.42
C THR A 237 -0.74 4.86 -0.37
N MET A 238 -1.33 5.86 0.30
CA MET A 238 -2.46 5.65 1.22
C MET A 238 -3.62 4.90 0.52
N GLY A 239 -3.93 5.27 -0.73
CA GLY A 239 -4.96 4.60 -1.52
C GLY A 239 -4.63 3.13 -1.82
N GLN A 240 -3.40 2.83 -2.24
CA GLN A 240 -2.95 1.46 -2.55
C GLN A 240 -2.82 0.59 -1.30
N MET A 241 -2.37 1.13 -0.18
CA MET A 241 -2.36 0.41 1.11
C MET A 241 -3.78 0.14 1.60
N GLY A 242 -4.70 1.09 1.41
CA GLY A 242 -6.13 0.84 1.63
C GLY A 242 -6.63 -0.33 0.78
N PHE A 243 -6.25 -0.38 -0.50
CA PHE A 243 -6.61 -1.48 -1.39
C PHE A 243 -5.96 -2.82 -0.99
N MET A 244 -4.73 -2.81 -0.47
CA MET A 244 -4.10 -3.99 0.13
C MET A 244 -4.88 -4.49 1.36
N LEU A 245 -5.36 -3.59 2.23
CA LEU A 245 -6.25 -3.96 3.34
C LEU A 245 -7.58 -4.55 2.83
N VAL A 246 -8.15 -4.00 1.74
CA VAL A 246 -9.33 -4.62 1.10
C VAL A 246 -9.04 -6.07 0.73
N GLN A 247 -7.88 -6.37 0.12
CA GLN A 247 -7.50 -7.75 -0.20
C GLN A 247 -7.38 -8.65 1.04
N CYS A 248 -6.78 -8.15 2.13
CA CYS A 248 -6.74 -8.86 3.41
C CYS A 248 -8.14 -9.13 3.95
N GLY A 249 -9.03 -8.12 3.95
CA GLY A 249 -10.42 -8.25 4.41
C GLY A 249 -11.28 -9.20 3.57
N LEU A 250 -10.88 -9.47 2.32
CA LEU A 250 -11.49 -10.47 1.46
C LEU A 250 -10.99 -11.90 1.73
N GLY A 251 -10.04 -12.09 2.65
CA GLY A 251 -9.38 -13.38 2.87
C GLY A 251 -8.34 -13.74 1.80
N LEU A 252 -7.96 -12.77 0.96
CA LEU A 252 -7.00 -12.94 -0.14
C LEU A 252 -5.61 -12.43 0.26
N PHE A 253 -5.07 -12.92 1.39
CA PHE A 253 -3.78 -12.47 1.92
C PHE A 253 -2.60 -12.76 0.98
N GLY A 254 -2.67 -13.84 0.19
CA GLY A 254 -1.69 -14.11 -0.87
C GLY A 254 -1.65 -13.01 -1.93
N ALA A 255 -2.82 -12.56 -2.40
CA ALA A 255 -2.92 -11.44 -3.34
C ALA A 255 -2.47 -10.12 -2.72
N ALA A 256 -2.73 -9.91 -1.43
CA ALA A 256 -2.22 -8.75 -0.69
C ALA A 256 -0.68 -8.73 -0.62
N LEU A 257 -0.04 -9.88 -0.41
CA LEU A 257 1.42 -9.99 -0.42
C LEU A 257 2.02 -9.74 -1.82
N ALA A 258 1.40 -10.28 -2.87
CA ALA A 258 1.80 -10.01 -4.24
C ALA A 258 1.71 -8.50 -4.54
N HIS A 259 0.58 -7.88 -4.19
CA HIS A 259 0.38 -6.44 -4.32
C HIS A 259 1.44 -5.66 -3.54
N LEU A 260 1.72 -6.00 -2.28
CA LEU A 260 2.76 -5.38 -1.46
C LEU A 260 4.12 -5.34 -2.16
N CYS A 261 4.53 -6.45 -2.79
CA CYS A 261 5.79 -6.55 -3.53
C CYS A 261 5.83 -5.59 -4.74
N TRP A 262 4.83 -5.68 -5.61
CA TRP A 262 4.77 -4.87 -6.84
C TRP A 262 4.57 -3.38 -6.55
N HIS A 263 3.71 -3.06 -5.58
CA HIS A 263 3.50 -1.71 -5.11
C HIS A 263 4.81 -1.12 -4.57
N GLY A 264 5.55 -1.88 -3.75
CA GLY A 264 6.82 -1.42 -3.20
C GLY A 264 7.81 -1.04 -4.31
N MET A 265 8.02 -1.94 -5.28
CA MET A 265 8.89 -1.70 -6.43
C MET A 265 8.46 -0.48 -7.24
N PHE A 266 7.18 -0.42 -7.61
CA PHE A 266 6.61 0.67 -8.39
C PHE A 266 6.69 2.02 -7.68
N LYS A 267 6.44 2.07 -6.36
CA LYS A 267 6.55 3.31 -5.59
C LYS A 267 7.96 3.81 -5.45
N ALA A 268 8.93 2.94 -5.16
CA ALA A 268 10.32 3.40 -5.09
C ALA A 268 10.73 3.99 -6.44
N TYR A 269 10.39 3.33 -7.56
CA TYR A 269 10.65 3.87 -8.89
C TYR A 269 10.06 5.28 -9.05
N LEU A 270 8.76 5.48 -8.76
CA LEU A 270 8.12 6.79 -8.88
C LEU A 270 8.76 7.86 -8.00
N PHE A 271 9.13 7.53 -6.75
CA PHE A 271 9.79 8.49 -5.86
C PHE A 271 11.19 8.84 -6.35
N LEU A 272 11.99 7.85 -6.76
CA LEU A 272 13.34 8.08 -7.28
C LEU A 272 13.31 8.86 -8.61
N ALA A 273 12.32 8.62 -9.45
CA ALA A 273 12.10 9.34 -10.71
C ALA A 273 11.50 10.75 -10.52
N SER A 274 10.81 11.02 -9.41
CA SER A 274 10.15 12.32 -9.16
C SER A 274 11.11 13.52 -9.12
N GLY A 275 12.41 13.28 -8.92
CA GLY A 275 13.43 14.34 -9.02
C GLY A 275 13.70 14.83 -10.45
N GLY A 276 13.34 14.03 -11.47
CA GLY A 276 13.50 14.36 -12.89
C GLY A 276 12.18 14.59 -13.63
N SER A 277 11.03 14.43 -12.96
CA SER A 277 9.70 14.37 -13.59
C SER A 277 9.11 15.72 -14.04
N ALA A 278 9.94 16.73 -14.31
CA ALA A 278 9.49 18.01 -14.89
C ALA A 278 9.01 17.88 -16.35
N GLN A 279 8.96 16.67 -16.92
CA GLN A 279 8.73 16.41 -18.34
C GLN A 279 7.59 15.41 -18.64
N GLU A 280 6.68 15.12 -17.70
CA GLU A 280 5.49 14.33 -18.06
C GLU A 280 4.47 15.20 -18.82
N THR A 281 4.44 15.04 -20.15
CA THR A 281 3.37 15.58 -20.99
C THR A 281 2.08 14.84 -20.69
N ARG A 282 1.11 15.53 -20.08
CA ARG A 282 -0.27 15.02 -19.95
C ARG A 282 -0.87 14.91 -21.35
N LEU A 283 -1.09 13.68 -21.81
CA LEU A 283 -1.83 13.44 -23.04
C LEU A 283 -3.30 13.84 -22.80
N ASP A 284 -3.77 14.87 -23.49
CA ASP A 284 -5.20 15.15 -23.53
C ASP A 284 -5.87 14.10 -24.41
N LEU A 285 -6.51 13.14 -23.76
CA LEU A 285 -7.10 12.00 -24.45
C LEU A 285 -8.48 12.35 -25.05
N GLY A 286 -9.03 13.57 -24.88
CA GLY A 286 -10.30 13.97 -25.50
C GLY A 286 -11.51 13.21 -24.97
N TYR A 287 -11.80 13.35 -23.66
CA TYR A 287 -12.99 12.79 -23.01
C TYR A 287 -14.26 13.65 -23.28
N PRO A 288 -15.47 13.06 -23.27
CA PRO A 288 -15.83 11.66 -22.99
C PRO A 288 -15.64 10.72 -24.21
N PRO A 289 -15.52 9.39 -24.01
CA PRO A 289 -15.39 8.44 -25.12
C PRO A 289 -16.72 8.28 -25.89
N ASN A 290 -16.62 8.06 -27.21
CA ASN A 290 -17.77 7.66 -28.02
C ASN A 290 -18.38 6.34 -27.51
N LEU A 291 -19.71 6.20 -27.59
CA LEU A 291 -20.41 5.00 -27.10
C LEU A 291 -19.89 3.69 -27.73
N VAL A 292 -19.64 3.69 -29.04
CA VAL A 292 -19.05 2.53 -29.74
C VAL A 292 -17.68 2.16 -29.16
N CYS A 293 -16.85 3.17 -28.86
CA CYS A 293 -15.54 2.96 -28.24
C CYS A 293 -15.69 2.39 -26.82
N PHE A 294 -16.64 2.92 -26.04
CA PHE A 294 -16.95 2.44 -24.71
C PHE A 294 -17.39 0.98 -24.70
N PHE A 295 -18.36 0.59 -25.54
CA PHE A 295 -18.80 -0.81 -25.64
C PHE A 295 -17.70 -1.75 -26.14
N CYS A 296 -16.92 -1.34 -27.15
CA CYS A 296 -15.75 -2.11 -27.59
C CYS A 296 -14.74 -2.31 -26.46
N ALA A 297 -14.51 -1.29 -25.63
CA ALA A 297 -13.62 -1.40 -24.49
C ALA A 297 -14.17 -2.32 -23.40
N LEU A 298 -15.47 -2.29 -23.11
CA LEU A 298 -16.10 -3.24 -22.18
C LEU A 298 -15.94 -4.69 -22.64
N LEU A 299 -16.09 -4.96 -23.95
CA LEU A 299 -15.83 -6.28 -24.52
C LEU A 299 -14.37 -6.72 -24.37
N CYS A 300 -13.42 -5.80 -24.60
CA CYS A 300 -12.00 -6.08 -24.38
C CYS A 300 -11.68 -6.35 -22.90
N GLY A 301 -12.36 -5.64 -21.99
CA GLY A 301 -12.27 -5.85 -20.54
C GLY A 301 -12.86 -7.20 -20.09
N ALA A 302 -14.03 -7.57 -20.61
CA ALA A 302 -14.67 -8.87 -20.37
C ALA A 302 -13.78 -10.02 -20.85
N TRP A 303 -13.18 -9.86 -22.03
CA TRP A 303 -12.23 -10.82 -22.55
C TRP A 303 -10.97 -10.93 -21.68
N GLY A 304 -10.40 -9.80 -21.24
CA GLY A 304 -9.26 -9.78 -20.33
C GLY A 304 -9.57 -10.46 -18.99
N SER A 305 -10.74 -10.20 -18.39
CA SER A 305 -11.13 -10.82 -17.12
C SER A 305 -11.40 -12.32 -17.27
N TYR A 306 -11.95 -12.75 -18.42
CA TYR A 306 -12.12 -14.17 -18.74
C TYR A 306 -10.78 -14.91 -18.83
N VAL A 307 -9.80 -14.34 -19.55
CA VAL A 307 -8.44 -14.91 -19.65
C VAL A 307 -7.77 -14.96 -18.27
N PHE A 308 -7.92 -13.93 -17.45
CA PHE A 308 -7.42 -13.93 -16.08
C PHE A 308 -8.01 -15.07 -15.24
N SER A 309 -9.32 -15.31 -15.34
CA SER A 309 -9.98 -16.42 -14.62
C SER A 309 -9.48 -17.80 -15.07
N ILE A 310 -9.24 -17.99 -16.37
CA ILE A 310 -8.68 -19.25 -16.90
C ILE A 310 -7.31 -19.54 -16.28
N ILE A 311 -6.43 -18.53 -16.23
CA ILE A 311 -5.06 -18.70 -15.74
C ILE A 311 -5.02 -19.06 -14.25
N ASN A 312 -5.92 -18.47 -13.46
CA ASN A 312 -6.00 -18.74 -12.03
C ASN A 312 -6.90 -19.96 -11.71
N HIS A 313 -7.35 -20.70 -12.73
CA HIS A 313 -8.24 -21.86 -12.57
C HIS A 313 -9.52 -21.57 -11.77
N HIS A 314 -10.04 -20.35 -11.88
CA HIS A 314 -11.28 -19.93 -11.24
C HIS A 314 -12.42 -19.84 -12.25
N GLN A 315 -13.66 -19.92 -11.75
CA GLN A 315 -14.83 -19.57 -12.56
C GLN A 315 -14.74 -18.09 -12.96
N TRP A 316 -15.32 -17.74 -14.12
CA TRP A 316 -15.27 -16.35 -14.59
C TRP A 316 -16.13 -15.41 -13.74
N LEU A 317 -17.28 -15.88 -13.27
CA LEU A 317 -18.18 -15.13 -12.39
C LEU A 317 -18.46 -15.95 -11.13
N PRO A 318 -17.46 -16.09 -10.24
CA PRO A 318 -17.61 -16.85 -9.02
C PRO A 318 -18.52 -16.11 -8.03
N LEU A 319 -19.16 -16.86 -7.13
CA LEU A 319 -20.02 -16.32 -6.07
C LEU A 319 -19.26 -16.11 -4.75
N ASP A 320 -17.93 -15.99 -4.83
CA ASP A 320 -17.03 -15.77 -3.72
C ASP A 320 -16.25 -14.45 -3.88
N THR A 321 -15.43 -14.14 -2.90
CA THR A 321 -14.55 -12.97 -2.88
C THR A 321 -13.59 -12.85 -4.06
N THR A 322 -13.31 -13.94 -4.82
CA THR A 322 -12.47 -13.87 -6.03
C THR A 322 -13.16 -13.13 -7.18
N LEU A 323 -14.46 -12.85 -7.08
CA LEU A 323 -15.17 -11.99 -8.03
C LEU A 323 -14.58 -10.57 -8.07
N ILE A 324 -14.06 -10.07 -6.94
CA ILE A 324 -13.53 -8.70 -6.85
C ILE A 324 -12.27 -8.52 -7.72
N PRO A 325 -11.20 -9.33 -7.61
CA PRO A 325 -10.06 -9.20 -8.51
C PRO A 325 -10.45 -9.39 -9.98
N VAL A 326 -11.40 -10.27 -10.31
CA VAL A 326 -11.93 -10.39 -11.68
C VAL A 326 -12.58 -9.09 -12.15
N GLY A 327 -13.42 -8.47 -11.30
CA GLY A 327 -14.04 -7.17 -11.57
C GLY A 327 -13.03 -6.04 -11.76
N ILE A 328 -11.92 -6.07 -11.02
CA ILE A 328 -10.84 -5.08 -11.17
C ILE A 328 -10.08 -5.29 -12.48
N VAL A 329 -9.78 -6.54 -12.86
CA VAL A 329 -9.19 -6.85 -14.17
C VAL A 329 -10.12 -6.42 -15.30
N PHE A 330 -11.43 -6.58 -15.14
CA PHE A 330 -12.42 -6.08 -16.09
C PHE A 330 -12.33 -4.56 -16.28
N ILE A 331 -12.40 -3.78 -15.18
CA ILE A 331 -12.35 -2.31 -15.23
C ILE A 331 -11.02 -1.82 -15.80
N THR A 332 -9.91 -2.37 -15.33
CA THR A 332 -8.56 -1.97 -15.77
C THR A 332 -8.29 -2.37 -17.21
N GLY A 333 -8.74 -3.55 -17.65
CA GLY A 333 -8.68 -4.00 -19.04
C GLY A 333 -9.52 -3.10 -19.96
N ALA A 334 -10.73 -2.72 -19.55
CA ALA A 334 -11.56 -1.78 -20.30
C ALA A 334 -10.90 -0.40 -20.39
N GLN A 335 -10.35 0.11 -19.28
CA GLN A 335 -9.63 1.39 -19.25
C GLN A 335 -8.41 1.39 -20.18
N LEU A 336 -7.65 0.29 -20.19
CA LEU A 336 -6.50 0.10 -21.05
C LEU A 336 -6.90 0.07 -22.53
N ALA A 337 -7.98 -0.66 -22.87
CA ALA A 337 -8.51 -0.71 -24.23
C ALA A 337 -9.00 0.68 -24.70
N LEU A 338 -9.63 1.47 -23.84
CA LEU A 338 -10.06 2.84 -24.15
C LEU A 338 -8.91 3.76 -24.60
N MET A 339 -7.68 3.55 -24.10
CA MET A 339 -6.53 4.36 -24.53
C MET A 339 -6.20 4.16 -26.02
N ILE A 340 -6.48 2.97 -26.55
CA ILE A 340 -6.13 2.58 -27.91
C ILE A 340 -7.30 2.80 -28.89
N LEU A 341 -8.51 2.47 -28.45
CA LEU A 341 -9.71 2.42 -29.29
C LEU A 341 -10.26 3.81 -29.66
N ARG A 342 -9.83 4.88 -28.98
CA ARG A 342 -10.36 6.25 -29.13
C ARG A 342 -10.48 6.76 -30.56
N SER A 343 -9.46 6.54 -31.39
CA SER A 343 -9.44 7.10 -32.75
C SER A 343 -10.24 6.27 -33.76
N ARG A 344 -10.14 4.93 -33.66
CA ARG A 344 -10.72 3.99 -34.63
C ARG A 344 -11.14 2.70 -33.91
N PRO A 345 -12.28 2.69 -33.19
CA PRO A 345 -12.61 1.61 -32.27
C PRO A 345 -12.76 0.26 -32.99
N ILE A 346 -13.41 0.23 -34.15
CA ILE A 346 -13.61 -1.01 -34.92
C ILE A 346 -12.28 -1.55 -35.47
N LYS A 347 -11.47 -0.69 -36.11
CA LYS A 347 -10.19 -1.13 -36.72
C LYS A 347 -9.14 -1.54 -35.69
N ARG A 348 -9.17 -0.92 -34.50
CA ARG A 348 -8.20 -1.21 -33.42
C ARG A 348 -8.74 -2.21 -32.39
N PHE A 349 -9.93 -2.77 -32.60
CA PHE A 349 -10.56 -3.71 -31.67
C PHE A 349 -9.66 -4.92 -31.37
N LEU A 350 -9.14 -5.56 -32.42
CA LEU A 350 -8.20 -6.68 -32.28
C LEU A 350 -6.96 -6.29 -31.49
N LEU A 351 -6.39 -5.11 -31.75
CA LEU A 351 -5.22 -4.63 -31.02
C LEU A 351 -5.55 -4.36 -29.54
N GLY A 352 -6.74 -3.84 -29.25
CA GLY A 352 -7.28 -3.69 -27.91
C GLY A 352 -7.37 -5.04 -27.18
N MET A 353 -7.97 -6.07 -27.83
CA MET A 353 -8.04 -7.42 -27.26
C MET A 353 -6.67 -8.05 -27.06
N THR A 354 -5.73 -7.91 -28.00
CA THR A 354 -4.37 -8.45 -27.84
C THR A 354 -3.65 -7.80 -26.67
N LEU A 355 -3.87 -6.50 -26.45
CA LEU A 355 -3.22 -5.81 -25.35
C LEU A 355 -3.86 -6.17 -24.00
N THR A 356 -5.20 -6.25 -23.93
CA THR A 356 -5.87 -6.67 -22.69
C THR A 356 -5.56 -8.13 -22.35
N THR A 357 -5.41 -9.02 -23.33
CA THR A 357 -4.93 -10.39 -23.09
C THR A 357 -3.51 -10.44 -22.56
N VAL A 358 -2.56 -9.73 -23.18
CA VAL A 358 -1.17 -9.70 -22.69
C VAL A 358 -1.12 -9.22 -21.24
N VAL A 359 -1.83 -8.14 -20.90
CA VAL A 359 -1.86 -7.63 -19.52
C VAL A 359 -2.58 -8.59 -18.58
N ALA A 360 -3.69 -9.20 -18.99
CA ALA A 360 -4.39 -10.20 -18.18
C ALA A 360 -3.53 -11.45 -17.95
N VAL A 361 -2.75 -11.88 -18.94
CA VAL A 361 -1.80 -12.99 -18.81
C VAL A 361 -0.70 -12.64 -17.84
N LEU A 362 -0.06 -11.48 -17.99
CA LEU A 362 1.01 -11.05 -17.09
C LEU A 362 0.53 -10.92 -15.64
N TYR A 363 -0.63 -10.29 -15.43
CA TYR A 363 -1.19 -10.16 -14.09
C TYR A 363 -1.70 -11.50 -13.53
N GLY A 364 -2.40 -12.30 -14.34
CA GLY A 364 -2.92 -13.61 -13.93
C GLY A 364 -1.82 -14.60 -13.58
N THR A 365 -0.78 -14.69 -14.40
CA THR A 365 0.39 -15.54 -14.13
C THR A 365 1.13 -15.11 -12.87
N ASN A 366 1.23 -13.81 -12.63
CA ASN A 366 1.84 -13.26 -11.42
C ASN A 366 1.05 -13.67 -10.15
N VAL A 367 -0.28 -13.48 -10.15
CA VAL A 367 -1.13 -13.93 -9.03
C VAL A 367 -1.00 -15.43 -8.83
N TYR A 368 -1.06 -16.22 -9.91
CA TYR A 368 -0.90 -17.67 -9.87
C TYR A 368 0.46 -18.12 -9.32
N VAL A 369 1.56 -17.47 -9.71
CA VAL A 369 2.91 -17.78 -9.21
C VAL A 369 3.01 -17.50 -7.70
N PHE A 370 2.46 -16.37 -7.23
CA PHE A 370 2.42 -16.10 -5.80
C PHE A 370 1.55 -17.11 -5.04
N ASP A 371 0.43 -17.52 -5.60
CA ASP A 371 -0.42 -18.56 -4.99
C ASP A 371 0.30 -19.90 -4.90
N LEU A 372 1.01 -20.32 -5.96
CA LEU A 372 1.85 -21.53 -5.95
C LEU A 372 2.93 -21.47 -4.86
N ILE A 373 3.67 -20.36 -4.80
CA ILE A 373 4.74 -20.16 -3.81
C ILE A 373 4.17 -20.19 -2.40
N LEU A 374 3.02 -19.54 -2.15
CA LEU A 374 2.42 -19.40 -0.83
C LEU A 374 1.47 -20.55 -0.45
N SER A 375 1.24 -21.51 -1.35
CA SER A 375 0.32 -22.62 -1.13
C SER A 375 0.52 -23.38 0.19
N PRO A 376 1.75 -23.58 0.73
CA PRO A 376 1.91 -24.26 2.02
C PRO A 376 1.35 -23.46 3.21
N LEU A 377 1.24 -22.14 3.08
CA LEU A 377 0.75 -21.23 4.12
C LEU A 377 -0.78 -21.06 4.09
N ARG A 378 -1.47 -21.55 3.05
CA ARG A 378 -2.94 -21.48 2.88
C ARG A 378 -3.51 -20.07 3.09
N LEU A 379 -2.84 -19.07 2.53
CA LEU A 379 -3.17 -17.63 2.68
C LEU A 379 -4.28 -17.13 1.75
N MET A 380 -4.83 -17.99 0.90
CA MET A 380 -5.93 -17.69 -0.01
C MET A 380 -7.13 -18.54 0.40
N GLN A 381 -8.05 -17.96 1.18
CA GLN A 381 -9.29 -18.61 1.60
C GLN A 381 -10.48 -17.74 1.16
N PRO A 382 -11.01 -17.97 -0.06
CA PRO A 382 -12.13 -17.20 -0.55
C PRO A 382 -13.37 -17.40 0.31
N ASN A 383 -13.94 -16.29 0.78
CA ASN A 383 -15.20 -16.28 1.51
C ASN A 383 -16.41 -16.08 0.57
N PRO A 384 -17.63 -16.48 0.97
CA PRO A 384 -18.85 -16.14 0.23
C PRO A 384 -19.05 -14.63 0.13
N LEU A 385 -19.69 -14.17 -0.94
CA LEU A 385 -19.96 -12.74 -1.15
C LEU A 385 -20.95 -12.19 -0.13
N HIS A 386 -20.54 -11.14 0.57
CA HIS A 386 -21.41 -10.34 1.45
C HIS A 386 -21.85 -9.03 0.73
N PRO A 387 -22.96 -8.39 1.13
CA PRO A 387 -23.36 -7.08 0.58
C PRO A 387 -22.27 -6.01 0.55
N PHE A 388 -21.33 -6.02 1.51
CA PHE A 388 -20.17 -5.10 1.52
C PHE A 388 -19.22 -5.32 0.34
N HIS A 389 -19.03 -6.56 -0.10
CA HIS A 389 -18.17 -6.90 -1.25
C HIS A 389 -18.79 -6.39 -2.55
N ILE A 390 -20.10 -6.53 -2.67
CA ILE A 390 -20.85 -6.07 -3.84
C ILE A 390 -20.86 -4.53 -3.87
N SER A 391 -21.01 -3.86 -2.73
CA SER A 391 -21.01 -2.40 -2.66
C SER A 391 -19.67 -1.81 -3.13
N LEU A 392 -18.54 -2.43 -2.81
CA LEU A 392 -17.23 -2.05 -3.37
C LEU A 392 -17.24 -2.08 -4.91
N LEU A 393 -17.70 -3.19 -5.50
CA LEU A 393 -17.70 -3.35 -6.96
C LEU A 393 -18.61 -2.31 -7.63
N ILE A 394 -19.76 -2.02 -7.02
CA ILE A 394 -20.67 -0.95 -7.47
C ILE A 394 -20.00 0.42 -7.37
N ILE A 395 -19.38 0.76 -6.23
CA ILE A 395 -18.70 2.05 -6.03
C ILE A 395 -17.56 2.21 -7.03
N MET A 396 -16.74 1.17 -7.25
CA MET A 396 -15.64 1.20 -8.21
C MET A 396 -16.13 1.37 -9.66
N THR A 397 -17.16 0.64 -10.06
CA THR A 397 -17.72 0.73 -11.43
C THR A 397 -18.40 2.09 -11.67
N LEU A 398 -19.18 2.58 -10.71
CA LEU A 398 -19.84 3.89 -10.80
C LEU A 398 -18.83 5.04 -10.79
N SER A 399 -17.82 5.01 -9.92
CA SER A 399 -16.77 6.04 -9.87
C SER A 399 -15.94 6.07 -11.15
N TRP A 400 -15.59 4.90 -11.69
CA TRP A 400 -14.92 4.78 -12.99
C TRP A 400 -15.79 5.36 -14.11
N GLY A 401 -17.06 4.97 -14.20
CA GLY A 401 -18.00 5.52 -15.19
C GLY A 401 -18.18 7.04 -15.07
N PHE A 402 -18.30 7.55 -13.85
CA PHE A 402 -18.42 8.98 -13.58
C PHE A 402 -17.19 9.75 -14.12
N ILE A 403 -15.98 9.29 -13.82
CA ILE A 403 -14.73 9.92 -14.31
C ILE A 403 -14.64 9.89 -15.85
N LEU A 404 -15.13 8.84 -16.50
CA LEU A 404 -15.10 8.73 -17.96
C LEU A 404 -16.03 9.71 -18.67
N PHE A 405 -17.24 9.94 -18.13
CA PHE A 405 -18.31 10.67 -18.80
C PHE A 405 -18.47 12.11 -18.33
N VAL A 406 -18.02 12.44 -17.12
CA VAL A 406 -18.06 13.82 -16.63
C VAL A 406 -17.00 14.64 -17.34
N ARG A 407 -17.45 15.40 -18.34
CA ARG A 407 -16.63 16.37 -19.06
C ARG A 407 -16.48 17.61 -18.19
N TYR A 408 -15.25 17.99 -17.88
CA TYR A 408 -14.98 19.35 -17.40
C TYR A 408 -15.20 20.30 -18.58
N SER A 409 -16.39 20.91 -18.66
CA SER A 409 -16.61 22.00 -19.60
C SER A 409 -15.90 23.24 -19.06
N ASN A 410 -15.03 23.84 -19.87
CA ASN A 410 -14.36 25.12 -19.58
C ASN A 410 -15.33 26.31 -19.38
N THR A 411 -16.63 26.08 -19.40
CA THR A 411 -17.62 27.07 -19.00
C THR A 411 -17.46 27.32 -17.50
N GLN A 412 -17.20 28.57 -17.13
CA GLN A 412 -17.20 29.09 -15.76
C GLN A 412 -18.58 28.95 -15.08
N SER A 413 -19.13 27.74 -14.99
CA SER A 413 -20.28 27.48 -14.14
C SER A 413 -19.77 27.40 -12.71
N GLU A 414 -20.13 28.39 -11.90
CA GLU A 414 -19.85 28.38 -10.46
C GLU A 414 -20.34 27.05 -9.88
N LEU A 415 -19.42 26.29 -9.29
CA LEU A 415 -19.79 25.07 -8.59
C LEU A 415 -20.77 25.44 -7.47
N PRO A 416 -21.87 24.68 -7.27
CA PRO A 416 -22.81 25.00 -6.21
C PRO A 416 -22.08 24.99 -4.85
N CYS A 417 -22.43 25.92 -3.96
CA CYS A 417 -21.71 26.18 -2.70
C CYS A 417 -21.47 24.92 -1.85
N TRP A 418 -22.41 23.97 -1.85
CA TRP A 418 -22.26 22.72 -1.09
C TRP A 418 -21.14 21.83 -1.67
N VAL A 419 -20.96 21.78 -2.99
CA VAL A 419 -19.85 21.05 -3.63
C VAL A 419 -18.53 21.75 -3.32
N LEU A 420 -18.50 23.08 -3.39
CA LEU A 420 -17.31 23.85 -3.03
C LEU A 420 -16.92 23.63 -1.56
N ASN A 421 -17.89 23.61 -0.64
CA ASN A 421 -17.64 23.34 0.77
C ASN A 421 -17.08 21.93 1.00
N ILE A 422 -17.62 20.91 0.30
CA ILE A 422 -17.09 19.54 0.36
C ILE A 422 -15.66 19.50 -0.19
N TYR A 423 -15.43 20.14 -1.34
CA TYR A 423 -14.10 20.23 -1.96
C TYR A 423 -13.09 20.90 -1.02
N VAL A 424 -13.40 22.07 -0.46
CA VAL A 424 -12.53 22.78 0.47
C VAL A 424 -12.27 21.96 1.73
N LYS A 425 -13.30 21.30 2.28
CA LYS A 425 -13.13 20.42 3.44
C LYS A 425 -12.22 19.23 3.13
N MET A 426 -12.43 18.55 2.01
CA MET A 426 -11.57 17.44 1.56
C MET A 426 -10.14 17.89 1.29
N LEU A 427 -9.97 19.05 0.65
CA LEU A 427 -8.67 19.64 0.37
C LEU A 427 -7.93 19.91 1.68
N ASN A 428 -8.57 20.59 2.62
CA ASN A 428 -8.00 20.93 3.92
C ASN A 428 -7.65 19.67 4.73
N THR A 429 -8.49 18.63 4.72
CA THR A 429 -8.18 17.36 5.41
C THR A 429 -7.01 16.61 4.78
N SER A 430 -6.79 16.78 3.48
CA SER A 430 -5.71 16.11 2.76
C SER A 430 -4.35 16.82 2.91
N GLN A 431 -4.33 18.06 3.40
CA GLN A 431 -3.10 18.83 3.51
C GLN A 431 -2.19 18.26 4.62
N PRO A 432 -0.87 18.32 4.43
CA PRO A 432 0.09 18.00 5.49
C PRO A 432 -0.09 18.93 6.68
N HIS A 433 0.42 18.51 7.83
CA HIS A 433 0.37 19.31 9.04
C HIS A 433 1.13 20.65 8.82
N PRO A 434 0.58 21.82 9.19
CA PRO A 434 1.15 23.13 8.85
C PRO A 434 2.61 23.32 9.28
N SER A 435 2.99 22.79 10.45
CA SER A 435 4.38 22.88 10.95
C SER A 435 5.40 22.09 10.12
N THR A 436 4.94 21.23 9.21
CA THR A 436 5.78 20.40 8.33
C THR A 436 5.93 21.02 6.94
N VAL A 437 5.33 22.19 6.68
CA VAL A 437 5.46 22.90 5.42
C VAL A 437 6.24 24.19 5.65
N THR A 438 7.22 24.47 4.81
CA THR A 438 7.88 25.78 4.77
C THR A 438 7.17 26.68 3.76
N THR A 439 6.60 27.80 4.20
CA THR A 439 5.94 28.78 3.33
C THR A 439 6.91 29.75 2.65
N HIS A 440 8.16 29.82 3.12
CA HIS A 440 9.17 30.75 2.62
C HIS A 440 10.40 30.00 2.12
N HIS A 441 10.90 30.38 0.94
CA HIS A 441 12.14 29.85 0.38
C HIS A 441 13.34 30.03 1.36
N ASN A 442 13.36 31.13 2.11
CA ASN A 442 14.38 31.44 3.13
C ASN A 442 14.19 30.65 4.44
N GLY A 443 13.12 29.87 4.59
CA GLY A 443 12.89 28.99 5.74
C GLY A 443 13.75 27.72 5.69
N TYR A 444 14.30 27.39 4.52
CA TYR A 444 15.39 26.45 4.39
C TYR A 444 16.67 27.18 4.76
N ASP A 445 17.23 26.85 5.92
CA ASP A 445 18.56 27.28 6.28
C ASP A 445 19.53 26.55 5.34
N LEU A 446 19.83 27.18 4.19
CA LEU A 446 20.80 26.74 3.19
C LEU A 446 22.23 26.99 3.69
N GLY A 447 22.42 27.09 5.01
CA GLY A 447 23.66 27.43 5.71
C GLY A 447 24.89 26.88 5.00
N ARG A 448 25.80 27.81 4.69
CA ARG A 448 27.07 27.69 3.93
C ARG A 448 27.46 26.24 3.62
N ILE A 449 27.34 25.92 2.32
CA ILE A 449 27.85 24.71 1.63
C ILE A 449 29.23 24.30 2.17
#